data_AF-A0AAD3E428-F1
#
_entry.id   AF-A0AAD3E428-F1
#
_cell.length_a   1.000
_cell.length_b   1.000
_cell.length_c   1.000
_cell.angle_alpha   90.00
_cell.angle_beta   90.00
_cell.angle_gamma   90.00
#
_symmetry.space_group_name_H-M   'P 1'
#
loop_
_entity.id
_entity.type
_entity.pdbx_description
1 polymer ?
#
loop_
_entity_poly.entity_id
_entity_poly.type
_entity_poly.pdbx_seq_one_letter_code
_entity_poly.pdbx_strand_id
1 'polypeptide(L)'
;LSARAALQPLLSVESLTDLYAVYKSVPFNYALAGHCLFVAALAPDFRRNFLMHFWVTFLAGFGGGIVSSLLMMDPARAPVNILANNTVGLTWVACWWLMAYSPFDIVNRVHSFLPFRMVTKACVAFMRAQLIMNRVDLAVSLYPGVLLAPLILGSIAGSGGKLITDAVRACWGRLPGAPEAAVPSFVWRSAFLASAAYYGSCKASSLLSSQEAAALIITVMLVHSVLSDLLGAARTDFTYPLAWLLHKISLIPMPSDSPAPAVAAAKPAKQPSQAPKQQQPQQQPQQQAAKQGAASQAAPAATSKQQQQAGSGTTAPGSKSAAQEPGKNGKAAAAAVKADSSSAASHSGNKKGESKKKR
;
A
#
# COMPACT_ATOMS: atom_id res chain seq x y z
N LEU A 1 -34.79 4.23 -1.92
CA LEU A 1 -34.41 5.52 -2.54
C LEU A 1 -34.06 5.25 -4.00
N SER A 2 -34.52 6.07 -4.94
CA SER A 2 -34.16 5.93 -6.36
C SER A 2 -32.71 6.33 -6.59
N ALA A 3 -31.97 5.64 -7.46
CA ALA A 3 -30.56 5.95 -7.77
C ALA A 3 -30.36 7.42 -8.22
N ARG A 4 -31.35 8.00 -8.91
CA ARG A 4 -31.38 9.42 -9.29
C ARG A 4 -31.23 10.39 -8.12
N ALA A 5 -31.74 10.06 -6.93
CA ALA A 5 -31.59 10.89 -5.73
C ALA A 5 -30.17 10.83 -5.14
N ALA A 6 -29.50 9.66 -5.23
CA ALA A 6 -28.10 9.52 -4.84
C ALA A 6 -27.14 10.18 -5.85
N LEU A 7 -27.54 10.28 -7.12
CA LEU A 7 -26.79 10.97 -8.18
C LEU A 7 -27.10 12.48 -8.27
N GLN A 8 -28.17 12.97 -7.64
CA GLN A 8 -28.55 14.38 -7.67
C GLN A 8 -27.41 15.34 -7.27
N PRO A 9 -26.63 15.13 -6.19
CA PRO A 9 -25.51 16.02 -5.84
C PRO A 9 -24.30 15.93 -6.80
N LEU A 10 -24.23 14.91 -7.67
CA LEU A 10 -23.24 14.83 -8.75
C LEU A 10 -23.73 15.53 -10.03
N LEU A 11 -25.04 15.73 -10.18
CA LEU A 11 -25.67 16.41 -11.31
C LEU A 11 -25.83 17.93 -11.08
N SER A 12 -25.64 18.42 -9.86
CA SER A 12 -25.68 19.83 -9.48
C SER A 12 -24.28 20.42 -9.19
N VAL A 13 -23.25 19.91 -9.87
CA VAL A 13 -21.86 20.37 -9.72
C VAL A 13 -21.61 21.51 -10.70
N GLU A 14 -21.70 22.75 -10.21
CA GLU A 14 -21.44 23.95 -11.02
C GLU A 14 -19.97 24.37 -10.99
N SER A 15 -19.22 24.05 -9.92
CA SER A 15 -17.78 24.34 -9.80
C SER A 15 -16.92 23.13 -9.40
N LEU A 16 -15.61 23.24 -9.63
CA LEU A 16 -14.62 22.28 -9.11
C LEU A 16 -14.56 22.26 -7.57
N THR A 17 -14.95 23.35 -6.91
CA THR A 17 -15.03 23.43 -5.44
C THR A 17 -16.19 22.59 -4.91
N ASP A 18 -17.34 22.58 -5.59
CA ASP A 18 -18.48 21.70 -5.25
C ASP A 18 -18.11 20.23 -5.47
N LEU A 19 -17.38 19.93 -6.54
CA LEU A 19 -16.88 18.59 -6.80
C LEU A 19 -15.93 18.11 -5.68
N TYR A 20 -15.06 19.00 -5.17
CA TYR A 20 -14.24 18.72 -4.00
C TYR A 20 -15.07 18.49 -2.73
N ALA A 21 -16.14 19.27 -2.51
CA ALA A 21 -17.06 19.07 -1.40
C ALA A 21 -17.78 17.71 -1.47
N VAL A 22 -18.21 17.28 -2.67
CA VAL A 22 -18.75 15.92 -2.88
C VAL A 22 -17.69 14.85 -2.58
N TYR A 23 -16.44 15.01 -3.04
CA TYR A 23 -15.35 14.09 -2.68
C TYR A 23 -15.06 14.06 -1.18
N LYS A 24 -15.16 15.19 -0.48
CA LYS A 24 -15.01 15.28 0.98
C LYS A 24 -16.17 14.64 1.74
N SER A 25 -17.34 14.49 1.12
CA SER A 25 -18.50 13.82 1.74
C SER A 25 -18.34 12.29 1.83
N VAL A 26 -17.44 11.69 1.04
CA VAL A 26 -17.18 10.24 1.03
C VAL A 26 -16.52 9.82 2.35
N PRO A 27 -17.18 9.02 3.22
CA PRO A 27 -16.61 8.70 4.51
C PRO A 27 -15.39 7.77 4.38
N PHE A 28 -14.28 8.15 5.01
CA PHE A 28 -12.98 7.47 4.91
C PHE A 28 -13.06 5.95 5.07
N ASN A 29 -13.88 5.46 6.02
CA ASN A 29 -14.02 4.03 6.31
C ASN A 29 -14.55 3.21 5.11
N TYR A 30 -15.43 3.78 4.28
CA TYR A 30 -15.94 3.09 3.08
C TYR A 30 -14.89 3.07 1.95
N ALA A 31 -14.18 4.18 1.74
CA ALA A 31 -13.06 4.23 0.81
C ALA A 31 -11.94 3.25 1.22
N LEU A 32 -11.61 3.21 2.51
CA LEU A 32 -10.65 2.27 3.10
C LEU A 32 -11.09 0.81 2.89
N ALA A 33 -12.34 0.47 3.18
CA ALA A 33 -12.85 -0.89 2.98
C ALA A 33 -12.80 -1.30 1.50
N GLY A 34 -13.21 -0.42 0.57
CA GLY A 34 -13.13 -0.66 -0.87
C GLY A 34 -11.69 -0.83 -1.37
N HIS A 35 -10.77 0.00 -0.89
CA HIS A 35 -9.34 -0.12 -1.17
C HIS A 35 -8.76 -1.44 -0.65
N CYS A 36 -9.01 -1.79 0.62
CA CYS A 36 -8.53 -3.04 1.22
C CYS A 36 -9.06 -4.27 0.47
N LEU A 37 -10.33 -4.24 0.05
CA LEU A 37 -10.97 -5.35 -0.65
C LEU A 37 -10.34 -5.57 -2.04
N PHE A 38 -10.09 -4.50 -2.81
CA PHE A 38 -9.39 -4.61 -4.09
C PHE A 38 -7.94 -5.11 -3.91
N VAL A 39 -7.23 -4.52 -2.95
CA VAL A 39 -5.81 -4.84 -2.68
C VAL A 39 -5.63 -6.29 -2.23
N ALA A 40 -6.55 -6.83 -1.42
CA ALA A 40 -6.52 -8.22 -0.99
C ALA A 40 -6.80 -9.25 -2.11
N ALA A 41 -7.28 -8.82 -3.28
CA ALA A 41 -7.44 -9.65 -4.46
C ALA A 41 -6.18 -9.66 -5.38
N LEU A 42 -5.15 -8.87 -5.05
CA LEU A 42 -3.88 -8.84 -5.78
C LEU A 42 -2.98 -10.02 -5.40
N ALA A 43 -1.90 -10.25 -6.18
CA ALA A 43 -0.88 -11.27 -5.93
C ALA A 43 -1.41 -12.71 -5.69
N PRO A 44 -2.33 -13.23 -6.54
CA PRO A 44 -2.95 -14.54 -6.38
C PRO A 44 -1.93 -15.70 -6.32
N ASP A 45 -0.76 -15.53 -6.93
CA ASP A 45 0.38 -16.46 -6.92
C ASP A 45 0.85 -16.82 -5.50
N PHE A 46 0.63 -15.89 -4.55
CA PHE A 46 0.98 -16.05 -3.15
C PHE A 46 -0.19 -16.53 -2.28
N ARG A 47 -1.43 -16.66 -2.78
CA ARG A 47 -2.64 -17.00 -1.99
C ARG A 47 -2.50 -18.30 -1.16
N ARG A 48 -1.67 -19.25 -1.59
CA ARG A 48 -1.35 -20.49 -0.84
C ARG A 48 -0.46 -20.25 0.40
N ASN A 49 0.30 -19.15 0.43
CA ASN A 49 1.29 -18.84 1.45
C ASN A 49 0.76 -17.74 2.38
N PHE A 50 -0.09 -18.09 3.36
CA PHE A 50 -0.78 -17.16 4.29
C PHE A 50 -0.01 -15.86 4.59
N LEU A 51 1.18 -15.97 5.20
CA LEU A 51 1.95 -14.82 5.68
C LEU A 51 2.53 -13.97 4.53
N MET A 52 2.89 -14.60 3.42
CA MET A 52 3.42 -13.88 2.25
C MET A 52 2.30 -13.21 1.46
N HIS A 53 1.13 -13.85 1.35
CA HIS A 53 -0.06 -13.21 0.80
C HIS A 53 -0.45 -11.97 1.61
N PHE A 54 -0.46 -12.08 2.95
CA PHE A 54 -0.72 -10.97 3.86
C PHE A 54 0.23 -9.80 3.60
N TRP A 55 1.54 -10.00 3.72
CA TRP A 55 2.51 -8.91 3.59
C TRP A 55 2.61 -8.36 2.16
N VAL A 56 2.59 -9.19 1.12
CA VAL A 56 2.68 -8.71 -0.28
C VAL A 56 1.44 -7.90 -0.68
N THR A 57 0.23 -8.30 -0.25
CA THR A 57 -0.97 -7.50 -0.53
C THR A 57 -1.06 -6.27 0.36
N PHE A 58 -0.75 -6.37 1.65
CA PHE A 58 -0.67 -5.22 2.56
C PHE A 58 0.26 -4.13 2.04
N LEU A 59 1.48 -4.52 1.66
CA LEU A 59 2.47 -3.60 1.10
C LEU A 59 2.05 -3.03 -0.28
N ALA A 60 1.22 -3.73 -1.05
CA ALA A 60 0.70 -3.20 -2.31
C ALA A 60 -0.26 -2.02 -2.10
N GLY A 61 -1.14 -2.11 -1.09
CA GLY A 61 -2.08 -1.04 -0.74
C GLY A 61 -1.44 0.10 0.05
N PHE A 62 -0.69 -0.23 1.10
CA PHE A 62 -0.20 0.75 2.09
C PHE A 62 1.26 1.16 1.88
N GLY A 63 2.03 0.46 1.04
CA GLY A 63 3.46 0.72 0.83
C GLY A 63 3.79 2.14 0.37
N GLY A 64 2.91 2.79 -0.43
CA GLY A 64 3.08 4.20 -0.79
C GLY A 64 3.08 5.13 0.43
N GLY A 65 2.18 4.87 1.40
CA GLY A 65 2.11 5.62 2.65
C GLY A 65 3.27 5.30 3.60
N ILE A 66 3.71 4.04 3.64
CA ILE A 66 4.85 3.61 4.46
C ILE A 66 6.15 4.24 3.94
N VAL A 67 6.49 4.04 2.66
CA VAL A 67 7.76 4.51 2.08
C VAL A 67 7.85 6.05 2.06
N SER A 68 6.75 6.76 1.75
CA SER A 68 6.74 8.23 1.83
C SER A 68 6.84 8.76 3.27
N SER A 69 6.33 8.04 4.27
CA SER A 69 6.51 8.41 5.69
C SER A 69 7.95 8.19 6.15
N LEU A 70 8.54 7.04 5.82
CA LEU A 70 9.94 6.74 6.16
C LEU A 70 10.92 7.74 5.53
N LEU A 71 10.67 8.15 4.27
CA LEU A 71 11.50 9.15 3.58
C LEU A 71 11.31 10.58 4.12
N MET A 72 10.18 10.88 4.77
CA MET A 72 9.96 12.17 5.44
C MET A 72 10.65 12.27 6.82
N MET A 73 11.02 11.14 7.43
CA MET A 73 11.74 11.01 8.71
C MET A 73 11.09 11.66 9.96
N ASP A 74 10.01 12.42 9.82
CA ASP A 74 9.24 13.04 10.91
C ASP A 74 8.01 12.15 11.28
N PRO A 75 8.07 11.35 12.37
CA PRO A 75 6.94 10.50 12.77
C PRO A 75 5.74 11.27 13.35
N ALA A 76 5.90 12.55 13.70
CA ALA A 76 4.83 13.38 14.26
C ALA A 76 3.97 14.01 13.15
N ARG A 77 4.59 14.47 12.05
CA ARG A 77 3.88 14.99 10.87
C ARG A 77 3.57 13.92 9.82
N ALA A 78 4.38 12.88 9.72
CA ALA A 78 4.24 11.77 8.77
C ALA A 78 4.07 10.41 9.49
N PRO A 79 3.08 10.23 10.38
CA PRO A 79 2.87 8.95 11.05
C PRO A 79 2.56 7.83 10.04
N VAL A 80 3.09 6.63 10.33
CA VAL A 80 2.76 5.43 9.55
C VAL A 80 1.35 4.98 9.94
N ASN A 81 0.36 5.19 9.06
CA ASN A 81 -1.07 5.04 9.38
C ASN A 81 -1.48 3.74 10.09
N ILE A 82 -0.81 2.60 9.85
CA ILE A 82 -1.14 1.34 10.57
C ILE A 82 -0.71 1.36 12.04
N LEU A 83 0.36 2.08 12.39
CA LEU A 83 0.83 2.23 13.77
C LEU A 83 0.06 3.32 14.53
N ALA A 84 -0.49 4.29 13.81
CA ALA A 84 -1.23 5.42 14.39
C ALA A 84 -2.76 5.25 14.42
N ASN A 85 -3.33 4.30 13.67
CA ASN A 85 -4.78 4.13 13.56
C ASN A 85 -5.21 2.65 13.48
N ASN A 86 -5.73 2.14 14.60
CA ASN A 86 -6.26 0.77 14.74
C ASN A 86 -7.32 0.43 13.68
N THR A 87 -8.14 1.38 13.24
CA THR A 87 -9.15 1.16 12.19
C THR A 87 -8.50 0.72 10.88
N VAL A 88 -7.33 1.25 10.53
CA VAL A 88 -6.60 0.86 9.30
C VAL A 88 -6.15 -0.60 9.38
N GLY A 89 -5.55 -1.00 10.51
CA GLY A 89 -5.13 -2.39 10.74
C GLY A 89 -6.31 -3.37 10.77
N LEU A 90 -7.38 -3.03 11.50
CA LEU A 90 -8.56 -3.90 11.65
C LEU A 90 -9.34 -4.04 10.33
N THR A 91 -9.57 -2.94 9.60
CA THR A 91 -10.25 -3.01 8.28
C THR A 91 -9.40 -3.78 7.27
N TRP A 92 -8.06 -3.62 7.28
CA TRP A 92 -7.18 -4.42 6.44
C TRP A 92 -7.31 -5.92 6.75
N VAL A 93 -7.12 -6.33 8.00
CA VAL A 93 -7.17 -7.75 8.42
C VAL A 93 -8.53 -8.36 8.09
N ALA A 94 -9.64 -7.65 8.35
CA ALA A 94 -10.98 -8.13 8.05
C ALA A 94 -11.22 -8.31 6.54
N CYS A 95 -10.95 -7.28 5.72
CA CYS A 95 -11.11 -7.36 4.27
C CYS A 95 -10.20 -8.42 3.63
N TRP A 96 -8.96 -8.55 4.11
CA TRP A 96 -8.01 -9.55 3.64
C TRP A 96 -8.45 -10.97 3.98
N TRP A 97 -8.87 -11.22 5.21
CA TRP A 97 -9.36 -12.54 5.62
C TRP A 97 -10.63 -12.93 4.86
N LEU A 98 -11.57 -12.00 4.66
CA LEU A 98 -12.77 -12.22 3.84
C LEU A 98 -12.42 -12.55 2.38
N MET A 99 -11.45 -11.86 1.77
CA MET A 99 -11.06 -12.09 0.38
C MET A 99 -10.29 -13.42 0.19
N ALA A 100 -9.50 -13.83 1.18
CA ALA A 100 -8.64 -15.02 1.09
C ALA A 100 -9.29 -16.32 1.65
N TYR A 101 -10.20 -16.21 2.62
CA TYR A 101 -10.73 -17.33 3.41
C TYR A 101 -12.26 -17.32 3.60
N SER A 102 -13.02 -16.51 2.86
CA SER A 102 -14.49 -16.61 2.93
C SER A 102 -14.99 -18.00 2.50
N PRO A 103 -16.02 -18.55 3.19
CA PRO A 103 -16.58 -19.85 2.84
C PRO A 103 -17.07 -19.84 1.39
N PHE A 104 -16.75 -20.92 0.67
CA PHE A 104 -17.03 -21.10 -0.76
C PHE A 104 -16.44 -20.00 -1.68
N ASP A 105 -15.45 -19.21 -1.24
CA ASP A 105 -14.82 -18.13 -2.03
C ASP A 105 -15.81 -17.00 -2.44
N ILE A 106 -16.94 -16.86 -1.72
CA ILE A 106 -18.07 -15.99 -2.11
C ILE A 106 -17.62 -14.53 -2.32
N VAL A 107 -16.80 -13.98 -1.43
CA VAL A 107 -16.37 -12.58 -1.50
C VAL A 107 -15.51 -12.31 -2.73
N ASN A 108 -14.62 -13.25 -3.07
CA ASN A 108 -13.76 -13.20 -4.25
C ASN A 108 -14.56 -13.38 -5.56
N ARG A 109 -15.58 -14.26 -5.58
CA ARG A 109 -16.52 -14.36 -6.71
C ARG A 109 -17.32 -13.07 -6.90
N VAL A 110 -17.87 -12.48 -5.83
CA VAL A 110 -18.62 -11.21 -5.90
C VAL A 110 -17.73 -10.06 -6.35
N HIS A 111 -16.51 -9.97 -5.84
CA HIS A 111 -15.52 -8.98 -6.27
C HIS A 111 -15.07 -9.19 -7.73
N SER A 112 -15.15 -10.40 -8.28
CA SER A 112 -14.85 -10.67 -9.68
C SER A 112 -15.91 -10.14 -10.65
N PHE A 113 -17.11 -9.77 -10.18
CA PHE A 113 -18.05 -9.03 -11.01
C PHE A 113 -17.55 -7.61 -11.29
N LEU A 114 -17.48 -7.27 -12.57
CA LEU A 114 -17.02 -5.99 -13.10
C LEU A 114 -17.51 -4.73 -12.32
N PRO A 115 -18.80 -4.54 -11.98
CA PRO A 115 -19.24 -3.36 -11.21
C PRO A 115 -18.62 -3.28 -9.80
N PHE A 116 -18.52 -4.41 -9.06
CA PHE A 116 -17.91 -4.42 -7.72
C PHE A 116 -16.40 -4.18 -7.79
N ARG A 117 -15.72 -4.78 -8.77
CA ARG A 117 -14.32 -4.51 -9.07
C ARG A 117 -14.09 -3.03 -9.40
N MET A 118 -14.91 -2.42 -10.25
CA MET A 118 -14.75 -1.01 -10.64
C MET A 118 -14.94 -0.05 -9.46
N VAL A 119 -15.92 -0.29 -8.59
CA VAL A 119 -16.13 0.53 -7.37
C VAL A 119 -14.95 0.43 -6.41
N THR A 120 -14.48 -0.79 -6.12
CA THR A 120 -13.36 -1.02 -5.20
C THR A 120 -12.03 -0.48 -5.75
N LYS A 121 -11.78 -0.64 -7.05
CA LYS A 121 -10.66 -0.03 -7.79
C LYS A 121 -10.74 1.50 -7.79
N ALA A 122 -11.94 2.08 -7.93
CA ALA A 122 -12.16 3.52 -7.79
C ALA A 122 -11.81 4.02 -6.38
N CYS A 123 -12.13 3.26 -5.32
CA CYS A 123 -11.66 3.56 -3.96
C CYS A 123 -10.13 3.56 -3.85
N VAL A 124 -9.43 2.61 -4.52
CA VAL A 124 -7.96 2.63 -4.60
C VAL A 124 -7.46 3.90 -5.29
N ALA A 125 -8.03 4.28 -6.43
CA ALA A 125 -7.63 5.48 -7.17
C ALA A 125 -7.88 6.77 -6.36
N PHE A 126 -9.02 6.86 -5.67
CA PHE A 126 -9.37 7.95 -4.76
C PHE A 126 -8.36 8.08 -3.61
N MET A 127 -8.11 7.00 -2.86
CA MET A 127 -7.15 7.03 -1.75
C MET A 127 -5.73 7.31 -2.21
N ARG A 128 -5.34 6.81 -3.39
CA ARG A 128 -4.04 7.09 -4.00
C ARG A 128 -3.90 8.57 -4.38
N ALA A 129 -4.92 9.19 -4.97
CA ALA A 129 -4.94 10.62 -5.26
C ALA A 129 -4.81 11.45 -3.97
N GLN A 130 -5.65 11.17 -2.96
CA GLN A 130 -5.60 11.81 -1.64
C GLN A 130 -4.21 11.68 -0.99
N LEU A 131 -3.59 10.51 -1.07
CA LEU A 131 -2.27 10.26 -0.51
C LEU A 131 -1.16 11.04 -1.24
N ILE A 132 -1.20 11.15 -2.57
CA ILE A 132 -0.25 11.97 -3.35
C ILE A 132 -0.34 13.45 -2.91
N MET A 133 -1.54 14.02 -2.88
CA MET A 133 -1.75 15.44 -2.58
C MET A 133 -1.32 15.80 -1.15
N ASN A 134 -1.76 15.01 -0.16
CA ASN A 134 -1.36 15.20 1.24
C ASN A 134 0.17 15.14 1.42
N ARG A 135 0.88 14.32 0.62
CA ARG A 135 2.35 14.22 0.69
C ARG A 135 3.06 15.34 -0.07
N VAL A 136 2.45 15.91 -1.11
CA VAL A 136 2.90 17.17 -1.74
C VAL A 136 2.76 18.34 -0.77
N ASP A 137 1.60 18.53 -0.14
CA ASP A 137 1.36 19.61 0.82
C ASP A 137 2.31 19.52 2.03
N LEU A 138 2.47 18.32 2.60
CA LEU A 138 3.41 18.08 3.68
C LEU A 138 4.87 18.33 3.25
N ALA A 139 5.28 17.88 2.06
CA ALA A 139 6.63 18.14 1.53
C ALA A 139 6.90 19.65 1.34
N VAL A 140 5.93 20.43 0.87
CA VAL A 140 6.06 21.90 0.77
C VAL A 140 6.20 22.56 2.14
N SER A 141 5.54 22.01 3.18
CA SER A 141 5.67 22.52 4.57
C SER A 141 6.97 22.12 5.28
N LEU A 142 7.66 21.08 4.79
CA LEU A 142 8.93 20.59 5.33
C LEU A 142 10.14 21.18 4.58
N TYR A 143 10.04 21.34 3.27
CA TYR A 143 11.11 21.75 2.37
C TYR A 143 10.67 22.95 1.50
N PRO A 144 10.35 24.11 2.09
CA PRO A 144 9.91 25.29 1.34
C PRO A 144 10.97 25.71 0.31
N GLY A 145 10.51 26.06 -0.90
CA GLY A 145 11.37 26.41 -2.04
C GLY A 145 12.02 25.24 -2.79
N VAL A 146 12.08 24.03 -2.22
CA VAL A 146 12.70 22.87 -2.87
C VAL A 146 11.72 22.21 -3.83
N LEU A 147 11.71 22.62 -5.10
CA LEU A 147 10.76 22.14 -6.13
C LEU A 147 10.73 20.60 -6.26
N LEU A 148 11.87 19.93 -6.08
CA LEU A 148 12.00 18.48 -6.29
C LEU A 148 11.42 17.63 -5.14
N ALA A 149 11.38 18.17 -3.92
CA ALA A 149 10.89 17.45 -2.74
C ALA A 149 9.41 17.02 -2.85
N PRO A 150 8.44 17.91 -3.17
CA PRO A 150 7.05 17.49 -3.37
C PRO A 150 6.89 16.55 -4.56
N LEU A 151 7.65 16.73 -5.65
CA LEU A 151 7.58 15.87 -6.83
C LEU A 151 8.00 14.43 -6.51
N ILE A 152 9.14 14.24 -5.82
CA ILE A 152 9.61 12.92 -5.41
C ILE A 152 8.68 12.29 -4.36
N LEU A 153 8.31 13.06 -3.32
CA LEU A 153 7.50 12.53 -2.22
C LEU A 153 6.06 12.20 -2.66
N GLY A 154 5.45 13.00 -3.52
CA GLY A 154 4.15 12.69 -4.13
C GLY A 154 4.23 11.51 -5.11
N SER A 155 5.31 11.40 -5.90
CA SER A 155 5.54 10.22 -6.76
C SER A 155 5.62 8.93 -5.94
N ILE A 156 6.47 8.90 -4.91
CA ILE A 156 6.66 7.74 -4.02
C ILE A 156 5.39 7.44 -3.22
N ALA A 157 4.64 8.45 -2.80
CA ALA A 157 3.33 8.27 -2.18
C ALA A 157 2.33 7.55 -3.11
N GLY A 158 2.36 7.86 -4.42
CA GLY A 158 1.50 7.25 -5.43
C GLY A 158 2.01 5.95 -6.06
N SER A 159 3.29 5.60 -5.95
CA SER A 159 3.91 4.42 -6.60
C SER A 159 4.54 3.41 -5.63
N GLY A 160 4.85 3.83 -4.40
CA GLY A 160 5.67 3.07 -3.44
C GLY A 160 5.15 1.68 -3.10
N GLY A 161 3.84 1.44 -3.19
CA GLY A 161 3.24 0.12 -3.01
C GLY A 161 3.59 -0.88 -4.12
N LYS A 162 3.71 -0.43 -5.38
CA LYS A 162 4.26 -1.26 -6.46
C LYS A 162 5.77 -1.41 -6.31
N LEU A 163 6.50 -0.32 -6.04
CA LEU A 163 7.96 -0.34 -5.86
C LEU A 163 8.40 -1.37 -4.80
N ILE A 164 7.82 -1.33 -3.60
CA ILE A 164 8.22 -2.23 -2.50
C ILE A 164 7.76 -3.68 -2.74
N THR A 165 6.60 -3.88 -3.38
CA THR A 165 6.12 -5.25 -3.65
C THR A 165 6.81 -5.90 -4.84
N ASP A 166 7.29 -5.13 -5.82
CA ASP A 166 8.20 -5.64 -6.85
C ASP A 166 9.54 -6.04 -6.25
N ALA A 167 10.10 -5.26 -5.31
CA ALA A 167 11.31 -5.65 -4.58
C ALA A 167 11.12 -6.97 -3.79
N VAL A 168 10.01 -7.12 -3.06
CA VAL A 168 9.68 -8.38 -2.37
C VAL A 168 9.46 -9.54 -3.35
N ARG A 169 8.75 -9.32 -4.48
CA ARG A 169 8.57 -10.35 -5.51
C ARG A 169 9.88 -10.78 -6.17
N ALA A 170 10.81 -9.84 -6.38
CA ALA A 170 12.14 -10.13 -6.90
C ALA A 170 12.95 -11.00 -5.91
N CYS A 171 12.95 -10.67 -4.61
CA CYS A 171 13.60 -11.49 -3.58
C CYS A 171 13.03 -12.91 -3.48
N TRP A 172 11.74 -13.11 -3.82
CA TRP A 172 11.09 -14.42 -3.88
C TRP A 172 11.12 -15.10 -5.27
N GLY A 173 11.84 -14.55 -6.25
CA GLY A 173 11.95 -15.13 -7.60
C GLY A 173 10.62 -15.18 -8.38
N ARG A 174 9.65 -14.33 -8.02
CA ARG A 174 8.27 -14.30 -8.57
C ARG A 174 7.88 -12.91 -9.07
N LEU A 175 8.82 -12.23 -9.73
CA LEU A 175 8.57 -10.94 -10.37
C LEU A 175 7.88 -11.17 -11.73
N PRO A 176 6.66 -10.63 -11.97
CA PRO A 176 5.86 -10.96 -13.15
C PRO A 176 6.25 -10.16 -14.42
N GLY A 177 7.36 -9.43 -14.41
CA GLY A 177 7.81 -8.55 -15.48
C GLY A 177 9.03 -7.73 -15.06
N ALA A 178 9.29 -6.60 -15.73
CA ALA A 178 10.30 -5.66 -15.26
C ALA A 178 9.87 -4.98 -13.93
N PRO A 179 10.80 -4.69 -13.00
CA PRO A 179 10.48 -3.97 -11.77
C PRO A 179 10.22 -2.49 -12.06
N GLU A 180 9.29 -1.88 -11.31
CA GLU A 180 8.90 -0.46 -11.48
C GLU A 180 10.06 0.54 -11.43
N ALA A 181 11.15 0.21 -10.73
CA ALA A 181 12.36 1.02 -10.64
C ALA A 181 13.21 1.04 -11.93
N ALA A 182 13.07 0.02 -12.80
CA ALA A 182 13.81 -0.09 -14.06
C ALA A 182 12.96 0.28 -15.28
N VAL A 183 11.66 -0.04 -15.25
CA VAL A 183 10.70 0.32 -16.30
C VAL A 183 9.47 0.95 -15.63
N PRO A 184 9.33 2.29 -15.64
CA PRO A 184 8.26 2.96 -14.92
C PRO A 184 6.91 2.74 -15.61
N SER A 185 6.06 1.91 -15.01
CA SER A 185 4.71 1.65 -15.52
C SER A 185 3.80 2.89 -15.42
N PHE A 186 2.56 2.75 -15.84
CA PHE A 186 1.51 3.75 -15.60
C PHE A 186 1.44 4.17 -14.12
N VAL A 187 1.73 3.28 -13.16
CA VAL A 187 1.66 3.61 -11.73
C VAL A 187 2.70 4.67 -11.35
N TRP A 188 3.97 4.50 -11.71
CA TRP A 188 4.98 5.55 -11.52
C TRP A 188 4.65 6.83 -12.30
N ARG A 189 4.37 6.70 -13.61
CA ARG A 189 4.15 7.85 -14.51
C ARG A 189 2.95 8.70 -14.10
N SER A 190 1.83 8.07 -13.69
CA SER A 190 0.65 8.80 -13.20
C SER A 190 0.85 9.41 -11.81
N ALA A 191 1.65 8.80 -10.93
CA ALA A 191 1.97 9.40 -9.63
C ALA A 191 2.80 10.67 -9.80
N PHE A 192 3.84 10.62 -10.63
CA PHE A 192 4.67 11.78 -10.96
C PHE A 192 3.85 12.90 -11.62
N LEU A 193 3.05 12.57 -12.64
CA LEU A 193 2.27 13.59 -13.35
C LEU A 193 1.17 14.20 -12.46
N ALA A 194 0.51 13.42 -11.60
CA ALA A 194 -0.44 13.95 -10.62
C ALA A 194 0.24 14.86 -9.59
N SER A 195 1.41 14.46 -9.09
CA SER A 195 2.22 15.26 -8.17
C SER A 195 2.68 16.58 -8.79
N ALA A 196 3.12 16.55 -10.06
CA ALA A 196 3.55 17.71 -10.81
C ALA A 196 2.40 18.66 -11.14
N ALA A 197 1.24 18.12 -11.56
CA ALA A 197 0.06 18.92 -11.85
C ALA A 197 -0.51 19.60 -10.59
N TYR A 198 -0.60 18.89 -9.45
CA TYR A 198 -1.07 19.48 -8.19
C TYR A 198 -0.12 20.56 -7.66
N TYR A 199 1.19 20.28 -7.63
CA TYR A 199 2.20 21.27 -7.20
C TYR A 199 2.23 22.48 -8.15
N GLY A 200 2.22 22.24 -9.47
CA GLY A 200 2.26 23.27 -10.49
C GLY A 200 1.07 24.23 -10.41
N SER A 201 -0.16 23.69 -10.40
CA SER A 201 -1.40 24.48 -10.41
C SER A 201 -1.63 25.30 -9.12
N CYS A 202 -1.33 24.73 -7.94
CA CYS A 202 -1.67 25.38 -6.66
C CYS A 202 -0.51 26.02 -5.91
N LYS A 203 0.74 25.61 -6.12
CA LYS A 203 1.89 26.06 -5.33
C LYS A 203 2.89 26.88 -6.13
N ALA A 204 3.12 26.52 -7.39
CA ALA A 204 4.07 27.23 -8.26
C ALA A 204 3.42 28.38 -9.05
N SER A 205 2.22 28.17 -9.61
CA SER A 205 1.54 29.15 -10.48
C SER A 205 0.33 29.83 -9.85
N SER A 206 -0.22 29.28 -8.75
CA SER A 206 -1.46 29.75 -8.09
C SER A 206 -2.67 29.92 -9.03
N LEU A 207 -2.69 29.18 -10.15
CA LEU A 207 -3.78 29.23 -11.14
C LEU A 207 -5.09 28.64 -10.62
N LEU A 208 -5.03 27.68 -9.71
CA LEU A 208 -6.18 27.02 -9.09
C LEU A 208 -6.05 27.04 -7.57
N SER A 209 -7.19 27.09 -6.87
CA SER A 209 -7.27 26.78 -5.44
C SER A 209 -6.86 25.32 -5.19
N SER A 210 -6.28 25.05 -4.02
CA SER A 210 -5.92 23.71 -3.56
C SER A 210 -7.10 22.72 -3.64
N GLN A 211 -8.32 23.19 -3.42
CA GLN A 211 -9.54 22.38 -3.51
C GLN A 211 -9.89 22.02 -4.97
N GLU A 212 -9.70 22.95 -5.90
CA GLU A 212 -10.06 22.78 -7.31
C GLU A 212 -9.08 21.85 -8.05
N ALA A 213 -7.78 22.02 -7.82
CA ALA A 213 -6.80 21.07 -8.33
C ALA A 213 -6.95 19.70 -7.66
N ALA A 214 -7.29 19.66 -6.36
CA ALA A 214 -7.55 18.38 -5.70
C ALA A 214 -8.75 17.66 -6.32
N ALA A 215 -9.84 18.37 -6.66
CA ALA A 215 -10.93 17.82 -7.44
C ALA A 215 -10.44 17.29 -8.80
N LEU A 216 -9.68 18.06 -9.57
CA LEU A 216 -9.16 17.62 -10.88
C LEU A 216 -8.31 16.35 -10.79
N ILE A 217 -7.37 16.27 -9.84
CA ILE A 217 -6.49 15.10 -9.68
C ILE A 217 -7.30 13.86 -9.28
N ILE A 218 -8.24 14.00 -8.33
CA ILE A 218 -9.16 12.91 -7.97
C ILE A 218 -9.98 12.47 -9.19
N THR A 219 -10.59 13.42 -9.92
CA THR A 219 -11.41 13.13 -11.10
C THR A 219 -10.63 12.40 -12.18
N VAL A 220 -9.45 12.88 -12.57
CA VAL A 220 -8.62 12.23 -13.61
C VAL A 220 -8.22 10.81 -13.21
N MET A 221 -7.84 10.59 -11.95
CA MET A 221 -7.47 9.26 -11.45
C MET A 221 -8.69 8.31 -11.34
N LEU A 222 -9.86 8.81 -10.94
CA LEU A 222 -11.11 8.05 -10.93
C LEU A 222 -11.58 7.69 -12.33
N VAL A 223 -11.59 8.65 -13.26
CA VAL A 223 -11.97 8.44 -14.67
C VAL A 223 -11.05 7.41 -15.31
N HIS A 224 -9.73 7.52 -15.15
CA HIS A 224 -8.81 6.47 -15.61
C HIS A 224 -9.10 5.10 -14.96
N SER A 225 -9.37 5.05 -13.65
CA SER A 225 -9.68 3.79 -12.95
C SER A 225 -10.91 3.07 -13.54
N VAL A 226 -11.96 3.83 -13.83
CA VAL A 226 -13.20 3.36 -14.47
C VAL A 226 -12.93 2.93 -15.92
N LEU A 227 -12.34 3.80 -16.74
CA LEU A 227 -12.08 3.54 -18.16
C LEU A 227 -11.12 2.36 -18.37
N SER A 228 -10.10 2.18 -17.52
CA SER A 228 -9.12 1.10 -17.69
C SER A 228 -9.66 -0.31 -17.38
N ASP A 229 -10.81 -0.44 -16.71
CA ASP A 229 -11.54 -1.72 -16.60
C ASP A 229 -12.58 -1.91 -17.72
N LEU A 230 -13.01 -0.84 -18.41
CA LEU A 230 -13.98 -0.89 -19.52
C LEU A 230 -13.33 -1.02 -20.91
N LEU A 231 -12.28 -0.24 -21.19
CA LEU A 231 -11.57 -0.21 -22.48
C LEU A 231 -10.19 -0.90 -22.44
N GLY A 232 -9.76 -1.34 -21.25
CA GLY A 232 -8.45 -1.93 -20.99
C GLY A 232 -7.36 -0.89 -20.69
N ALA A 233 -6.40 -1.28 -19.84
CA ALA A 233 -5.36 -0.38 -19.33
C ALA A 233 -4.48 0.24 -20.43
N ALA A 234 -4.05 -0.54 -21.43
CA ALA A 234 -3.16 -0.07 -22.49
C ALA A 234 -3.77 1.05 -23.37
N ARG A 235 -5.09 1.07 -23.55
CA ARG A 235 -5.80 2.10 -24.33
C ARG A 235 -6.14 3.37 -23.53
N THR A 236 -5.91 3.35 -22.22
CA THR A 236 -6.38 4.38 -21.27
C THR A 236 -5.24 5.02 -20.48
N ASP A 237 -3.99 4.65 -20.78
CA ASP A 237 -2.77 5.28 -20.26
C ASP A 237 -2.56 6.68 -20.88
N PHE A 238 -3.17 7.69 -20.25
CA PHE A 238 -2.99 9.10 -20.61
C PHE A 238 -1.54 9.62 -20.43
N THR A 239 -0.66 8.83 -19.79
CA THR A 239 0.76 9.19 -19.61
C THR A 239 1.66 8.63 -20.71
N TYR A 240 1.18 7.68 -21.53
CA TYR A 240 1.93 7.09 -22.64
C TYR A 240 2.31 8.11 -23.74
N PRO A 241 1.41 9.01 -24.20
CA PRO A 241 1.79 10.02 -25.20
C PRO A 241 2.87 10.99 -24.70
N LEU A 242 2.81 11.36 -23.42
CA LEU A 242 3.82 12.22 -22.78
C LEU A 242 5.16 11.50 -22.64
N ALA A 243 5.16 10.23 -22.23
CA ALA A 243 6.37 9.42 -22.15
C ALA A 243 7.01 9.23 -23.53
N TRP A 244 6.23 8.91 -24.56
CA TRP A 244 6.70 8.79 -25.94
C TRP A 244 7.31 10.10 -26.48
N LEU A 245 6.69 11.24 -26.16
CA LEU A 245 7.22 12.56 -26.52
C LEU A 245 8.56 12.85 -25.81
N LEU A 246 8.65 12.58 -24.51
CA LEU A 246 9.88 12.71 -23.72
C LEU A 246 11.00 11.81 -24.24
N HIS A 247 10.71 10.55 -24.57
CA HIS A 247 11.67 9.62 -25.19
C HIS A 247 12.14 10.11 -26.57
N LYS A 248 11.24 10.64 -27.40
CA LYS A 248 11.61 11.27 -28.69
C LYS A 248 12.48 12.51 -28.54
N ILE A 249 12.19 13.39 -27.58
CA ILE A 249 12.95 14.63 -27.36
C ILE A 249 14.33 14.34 -26.76
N SER A 250 14.41 13.38 -25.83
CA SER A 250 15.68 12.97 -25.19
C SER A 250 16.54 12.02 -26.01
N LEU A 251 16.03 11.52 -27.14
CA LEU A 251 16.64 10.46 -27.97
C LEU A 251 16.89 9.12 -27.23
N ILE A 252 16.34 8.95 -26.03
CA ILE A 252 16.43 7.71 -25.25
C ILE A 252 15.41 6.71 -25.81
N PRO A 253 15.80 5.47 -26.19
CA PRO A 253 14.84 4.48 -26.66
C PRO A 253 13.82 4.12 -25.58
N MET A 254 12.56 3.94 -25.98
CA MET A 254 11.51 3.45 -25.07
C MET A 254 11.85 2.02 -24.61
N PRO A 255 11.70 1.70 -23.30
CA PRO A 255 11.73 0.32 -22.85
C PRO A 255 10.70 -0.51 -23.61
N SER A 256 11.12 -1.63 -24.18
CA SER A 256 10.24 -2.50 -24.96
C SER A 256 9.44 -3.41 -24.03
N ASP A 257 8.14 -3.58 -24.26
CA ASP A 257 7.28 -4.53 -23.52
C ASP A 257 7.61 -6.01 -23.77
N SER A 258 8.69 -6.31 -24.52
CA SER A 258 9.24 -7.66 -24.58
C SER A 258 9.75 -8.05 -23.19
N PRO A 259 9.35 -9.21 -22.63
CA PRO A 259 9.98 -9.71 -21.42
C PRO A 259 11.47 -9.90 -21.72
N ALA A 260 12.33 -9.25 -20.93
CA ALA A 260 13.77 -9.42 -21.06
C ALA A 260 14.09 -10.92 -21.04
N PRO A 261 14.81 -11.46 -22.02
CA PRO A 261 15.08 -12.90 -22.09
C PRO A 261 15.77 -13.30 -20.79
N ALA A 262 15.15 -14.24 -20.06
CA ALA A 262 15.60 -14.63 -18.73
C ALA A 262 17.09 -14.94 -18.78
N VAL A 263 17.88 -14.15 -18.03
CA VAL A 263 19.34 -14.03 -18.20
C VAL A 263 19.94 -15.43 -18.34
N ALA A 264 20.44 -15.73 -19.54
CA ALA A 264 20.59 -17.09 -20.02
C ALA A 264 21.34 -17.93 -18.99
N ALA A 265 20.64 -18.92 -18.42
CA ALA A 265 21.12 -19.72 -17.30
C ALA A 265 22.56 -20.18 -17.57
N ALA A 266 23.49 -19.69 -16.75
CA ALA A 266 24.91 -19.83 -17.01
C ALA A 266 25.25 -21.31 -17.19
N LYS A 267 25.67 -21.67 -18.42
CA LYS A 267 25.96 -23.06 -18.78
C LYS A 267 26.92 -23.63 -17.75
N PRO A 268 26.61 -24.77 -17.09
CA PRO A 268 27.48 -25.32 -16.07
C PRO A 268 28.86 -25.54 -16.67
N ALA A 269 29.88 -24.96 -16.04
CA ALA A 269 31.25 -25.02 -16.54
C ALA A 269 31.70 -26.47 -16.64
N LYS A 270 32.31 -26.83 -17.78
CA LYS A 270 32.81 -28.20 -18.00
C LYS A 270 33.86 -28.54 -16.94
N GLN A 271 33.64 -29.61 -16.18
CA GLN A 271 34.71 -30.26 -15.43
C GLN A 271 35.77 -30.78 -16.41
N PRO A 272 37.08 -30.51 -16.21
CA PRO A 272 38.13 -31.17 -16.97
C PRO A 272 38.27 -32.62 -16.53
N SER A 273 38.07 -33.57 -17.43
CA SER A 273 38.41 -34.97 -17.17
C SER A 273 39.91 -35.20 -17.39
N GLN A 274 40.57 -35.85 -16.44
CA GLN A 274 41.87 -36.50 -16.63
C GLN A 274 41.86 -37.91 -16.01
N ALA A 275 42.65 -38.82 -16.60
CA ALA A 275 42.66 -40.26 -16.36
C ALA A 275 43.91 -40.87 -17.05
N PRO A 276 44.30 -42.16 -16.85
CA PRO A 276 44.00 -43.10 -15.75
C PRO A 276 45.23 -43.95 -15.26
N LYS A 277 44.96 -44.93 -14.36
CA LYS A 277 45.69 -46.20 -14.06
C LYS A 277 46.89 -46.24 -13.09
N GLN A 278 46.71 -47.00 -12.00
CA GLN A 278 47.40 -48.26 -11.62
C GLN A 278 46.60 -48.90 -10.45
N GLN A 279 45.87 -50.02 -10.66
CA GLN A 279 46.23 -51.42 -10.30
C GLN A 279 46.69 -51.60 -8.83
N GLN A 280 45.83 -52.11 -7.91
CA GLN A 280 45.44 -53.53 -7.64
C GLN A 280 46.37 -54.24 -6.61
N PRO A 281 45.96 -55.33 -5.89
CA PRO A 281 44.88 -56.29 -6.22
C PRO A 281 43.87 -56.70 -5.10
N GLN A 282 42.76 -57.29 -5.58
CA GLN A 282 41.99 -58.44 -5.06
C GLN A 282 41.70 -58.63 -3.55
N GLN A 283 40.40 -58.77 -3.23
CA GLN A 283 39.80 -60.10 -3.01
C GLN A 283 38.31 -60.11 -3.43
N GLN A 284 37.72 -61.30 -3.60
CA GLN A 284 36.43 -61.53 -4.29
C GLN A 284 35.77 -62.85 -3.80
N PRO A 285 34.59 -63.26 -4.30
CA PRO A 285 33.30 -63.05 -3.64
C PRO A 285 32.65 -64.36 -3.11
N GLN A 286 31.45 -64.26 -2.53
CA GLN A 286 30.47 -65.34 -2.64
C GLN A 286 29.03 -64.81 -2.79
N GLN A 287 28.16 -65.66 -3.34
CA GLN A 287 26.81 -65.34 -3.81
C GLN A 287 25.73 -66.06 -2.98
N GLN A 288 24.47 -65.68 -3.24
CA GLN A 288 23.20 -66.43 -3.08
C GLN A 288 22.20 -65.83 -2.07
N ALA A 289 20.89 -66.11 -2.14
CA ALA A 289 19.96 -66.09 -3.28
C ALA A 289 18.50 -66.40 -2.81
N ALA A 290 17.62 -65.39 -2.87
CA ALA A 290 16.16 -65.51 -2.98
C ALA A 290 15.33 -66.16 -1.83
N LYS A 291 14.00 -65.95 -1.94
CA LYS A 291 12.86 -66.53 -1.16
C LYS A 291 12.72 -66.01 0.28
N GLN A 292 11.58 -65.50 0.77
CA GLN A 292 10.11 -65.76 0.67
C GLN A 292 9.59 -66.38 1.98
N GLY A 293 8.40 -65.96 2.43
CA GLY A 293 7.81 -66.30 3.74
C GLY A 293 7.90 -65.09 4.69
N ALA A 294 6.86 -64.28 4.96
CA ALA A 294 5.45 -64.51 5.30
C ALA A 294 5.20 -64.77 6.79
N ALA A 295 4.42 -63.85 7.39
CA ALA A 295 3.73 -63.84 8.69
C ALA A 295 3.94 -64.99 9.70
N SER A 296 4.06 -64.64 11.01
CA SER A 296 2.88 -64.37 11.86
C SER A 296 3.27 -63.95 13.30
N GLN A 297 2.27 -63.49 14.08
CA GLN A 297 2.28 -63.32 15.55
C GLN A 297 3.27 -62.27 16.14
N ALA A 298 3.07 -61.69 17.33
CA ALA A 298 1.84 -61.37 18.08
C ALA A 298 2.16 -60.26 19.12
N ALA A 299 1.12 -59.59 19.63
CA ALA A 299 1.18 -58.74 20.84
C ALA A 299 0.67 -59.55 22.07
N PRO A 300 0.56 -59.02 23.33
CA PRO A 300 0.78 -57.65 23.81
C PRO A 300 1.47 -57.53 25.20
N ALA A 301 1.43 -56.31 25.78
CA ALA A 301 1.63 -55.98 27.21
C ALA A 301 3.11 -56.05 27.74
N ALA A 302 3.49 -55.44 28.88
CA ALA A 302 2.72 -54.76 29.93
C ALA A 302 3.51 -53.62 30.64
N THR A 303 2.79 -52.64 31.23
CA THR A 303 2.85 -52.21 32.68
C THR A 303 4.25 -52.12 33.36
N SER A 304 4.71 -51.06 34.08
CA SER A 304 4.08 -49.86 34.67
C SER A 304 5.05 -48.97 35.49
N LYS A 305 4.62 -47.73 35.87
CA LYS A 305 5.02 -46.98 37.12
C LYS A 305 6.53 -46.58 37.18
N GLN A 306 7.13 -45.79 38.12
CA GLN A 306 6.80 -44.81 39.19
C GLN A 306 8.14 -44.00 39.44
N GLN A 307 8.29 -42.79 40.02
CA GLN A 307 7.41 -41.79 40.67
C GLN A 307 8.13 -40.37 40.72
N GLN A 308 7.67 -39.53 41.65
CA GLN A 308 8.22 -38.31 42.33
C GLN A 308 9.71 -38.35 42.78
N GLN A 309 10.38 -37.32 43.36
CA GLN A 309 10.10 -35.94 43.87
C GLN A 309 11.44 -35.13 43.89
N ALA A 310 11.50 -33.80 43.63
CA ALA A 310 11.40 -32.62 44.53
C ALA A 310 12.55 -32.32 45.53
N GLY A 311 12.88 -31.02 45.70
CA GLY A 311 13.86 -30.41 46.64
C GLY A 311 14.80 -29.42 45.89
N SER A 312 14.87 -28.09 46.12
CA SER A 312 15.05 -27.23 47.31
C SER A 312 16.51 -27.16 47.82
N GLY A 313 17.17 -25.99 47.95
CA GLY A 313 16.77 -24.59 47.68
C GLY A 313 17.70 -23.56 48.38
N THR A 314 17.38 -22.25 48.32
CA THR A 314 18.01 -21.14 49.12
C THR A 314 19.50 -20.81 48.80
N THR A 315 20.11 -19.64 49.11
CA THR A 315 19.80 -18.44 49.96
C THR A 315 20.17 -17.08 49.29
N ALA A 316 19.59 -15.97 49.77
CA ALA A 316 20.09 -14.58 49.60
C ALA A 316 20.69 -14.03 50.93
N PRO A 317 21.32 -12.83 51.01
CA PRO A 317 20.61 -11.53 51.20
C PRO A 317 21.33 -10.30 50.55
N GLY A 318 20.89 -9.03 50.67
CA GLY A 318 19.59 -8.50 51.12
C GLY A 318 19.59 -7.31 52.11
N SER A 319 19.95 -6.07 51.71
CA SER A 319 19.74 -4.84 52.54
C SER A 319 19.48 -3.58 51.68
N LYS A 320 18.36 -2.84 51.83
CA LYS A 320 18.11 -1.64 52.70
C LYS A 320 18.90 -0.38 52.27
N SER A 321 18.40 0.87 52.32
CA SER A 321 17.14 1.50 52.81
C SER A 321 17.02 2.94 52.20
N ALA A 322 15.99 3.79 52.36
CA ALA A 322 14.70 3.77 53.10
C ALA A 322 13.56 4.49 52.31
N ALA A 323 12.91 5.53 52.86
CA ALA A 323 11.74 6.25 52.30
C ALA A 323 11.63 7.72 52.79
N GLN A 324 10.93 8.60 52.03
CA GLN A 324 10.12 9.72 52.58
C GLN A 324 9.09 10.25 51.54
N GLU A 325 8.03 10.91 52.01
CA GLU A 325 6.87 11.51 51.29
C GLU A 325 6.69 13.01 51.69
N PRO A 326 5.72 13.79 51.17
CA PRO A 326 5.04 13.80 49.85
C PRO A 326 5.00 15.23 49.20
N GLY A 327 4.51 15.40 47.96
CA GLY A 327 4.31 16.78 47.43
C GLY A 327 3.69 17.03 46.05
N LYS A 328 2.40 17.43 46.04
CA LYS A 328 1.70 18.36 45.10
C LYS A 328 1.59 18.08 43.58
N ASN A 329 0.34 18.27 43.11
CA ASN A 329 -0.12 18.77 41.79
C ASN A 329 0.07 17.90 40.53
N GLY A 330 -1.04 17.63 39.82
CA GLY A 330 -1.01 16.92 38.53
C GLY A 330 -2.38 16.61 37.88
N LYS A 331 -3.29 17.58 37.75
CA LYS A 331 -4.55 17.39 36.99
C LYS A 331 -4.27 17.40 35.48
N ALA A 332 -4.43 16.26 34.80
CA ALA A 332 -4.59 16.14 33.36
C ALA A 332 -5.67 15.09 33.09
N ALA A 333 -6.96 15.41 32.93
CA ALA A 333 -7.58 16.24 31.89
C ALA A 333 -7.43 15.61 30.50
N ALA A 334 -8.45 14.83 30.09
CA ALA A 334 -8.56 14.29 28.74
C ALA A 334 -8.86 15.42 27.75
N ALA A 335 -7.89 15.77 26.91
CA ALA A 335 -8.03 16.80 25.89
C ALA A 335 -8.57 16.19 24.58
N ALA A 336 -9.87 16.33 24.34
CA ALA A 336 -10.44 16.06 23.02
C ALA A 336 -9.96 17.14 22.03
N VAL A 337 -9.42 16.71 20.88
CA VAL A 337 -8.99 17.65 19.82
C VAL A 337 -10.22 18.22 19.12
N LYS A 338 -10.74 19.32 19.66
CA LYS A 338 -11.55 20.25 18.88
C LYS A 338 -10.64 20.99 17.89
N ALA A 339 -11.07 21.06 16.64
CA ALA A 339 -10.64 22.13 15.76
C ALA A 339 -11.55 23.34 16.03
N ASP A 340 -10.96 24.48 16.37
CA ASP A 340 -11.65 25.77 16.43
C ASP A 340 -10.84 26.78 15.59
N SER A 341 -11.55 27.54 14.75
CA SER A 341 -10.98 28.51 13.82
C SER A 341 -11.53 29.91 14.13
N SER A 342 -10.69 30.84 14.60
CA SER A 342 -11.13 32.19 14.96
C SER A 342 -10.06 33.26 14.79
N SER A 343 -10.18 34.08 13.73
CA SER A 343 -9.68 35.46 13.61
C SER A 343 -10.15 35.99 12.25
N ALA A 344 -10.66 37.22 12.07
CA ALA A 344 -10.89 38.32 13.01
C ALA A 344 -12.25 39.01 12.75
N ALA A 345 -12.72 39.79 13.73
CA ALA A 345 -13.81 40.75 13.53
C ALA A 345 -13.61 42.00 14.41
N SER A 346 -13.49 43.18 13.80
CA SER A 346 -13.47 44.49 14.45
C SER A 346 -13.96 45.56 13.46
N HIS A 347 -15.25 45.90 13.36
CA HIS A 347 -16.06 46.76 14.24
C HIS A 347 -15.83 48.29 14.07
N SER A 348 -16.50 48.88 13.07
CA SER A 348 -16.93 50.30 12.94
C SER A 348 -17.77 50.42 11.65
N GLY A 349 -18.79 51.26 11.46
CA GLY A 349 -19.45 52.23 12.34
C GLY A 349 -20.87 52.53 11.82
N ASN A 350 -21.64 53.41 12.48
CA ASN A 350 -23.11 53.50 12.32
C ASN A 350 -23.60 54.81 11.65
N LYS A 351 -24.83 54.74 11.09
CA LYS A 351 -25.82 55.81 10.76
C LYS A 351 -25.91 56.36 9.33
N LYS A 352 -27.16 56.73 9.02
CA LYS A 352 -27.75 57.39 7.84
C LYS A 352 -27.75 56.56 6.53
N GLY A 353 -28.79 56.62 5.70
CA GLY A 353 -30.11 57.23 5.90
C GLY A 353 -30.65 57.94 4.65
N GLU A 354 -31.85 57.54 4.22
CA GLU A 354 -32.84 58.35 3.48
C GLU A 354 -32.38 59.09 2.20
N SER A 355 -32.77 58.56 1.03
CA SER A 355 -33.65 59.30 0.11
C SER A 355 -34.21 58.46 -1.04
N LYS A 356 -35.42 58.82 -1.49
CA LYS A 356 -36.06 58.31 -2.71
C LYS A 356 -35.82 59.30 -3.87
N LYS A 357 -36.16 58.82 -5.09
CA LYS A 357 -36.94 59.56 -6.12
C LYS A 357 -36.16 60.29 -7.23
N LYS A 358 -36.45 59.88 -8.46
CA LYS A 358 -36.52 60.65 -9.72
C LYS A 358 -35.52 61.81 -9.94
N ARG A 359 -34.78 61.73 -11.04
CA ARG A 359 -35.38 62.16 -12.32
C ARG A 359 -34.92 61.29 -13.48
#